data_AF-A0A0D7AD00-F1
#
_entry.id   AF-A0A0D7AD00-F1
#
_cell.length_a   1.000
_cell.length_b   1.000
_cell.length_c   1.000
_cell.angle_alpha   90.00
_cell.angle_beta   90.00
_cell.angle_gamma   90.00
#
_symmetry.space_group_name_H-M   'P 1'
#
loop_
_entity.id
_entity.type
_entity.pdbx_description
1 polymer ?
#
loop_
_entity_poly.entity_id
_entity_poly.type
_entity_poly.pdbx_seq_one_letter_code
_entity_poly.pdbx_strand_id
1 'polypeptide(L)'
;HHGAVDVEMVTTGAPSEVMKAVREALGRMGLELYVESEYKYRCIRPNGLLAVDSSSDVLYGDIPTEDAGDEVRFSVELTRLDRLEGTYSLDIRRLKGNLRSYKFVYDTVR
;
A
#
# COMPACT_ATOMS: atom_id res chain seq x y z
N HIS A 1 -14.07 -2.46 -16.27
CA HIS A 1 -13.38 -1.20 -15.92
C HIS A 1 -12.07 -1.58 -15.24
N HIS A 2 -11.05 -1.95 -16.03
CA HIS A 2 -9.70 -2.20 -15.51
C HIS A 2 -9.06 -0.83 -15.30
N GLY A 3 -8.84 -0.45 -14.04
CA GLY A 3 -8.10 0.76 -13.70
C GLY A 3 -6.69 0.70 -14.29
N ALA A 4 -6.11 1.87 -14.55
CA ALA A 4 -4.75 2.01 -15.08
C ALA A 4 -3.79 1.15 -14.26
N VAL A 5 -3.09 0.23 -14.94
CA VAL A 5 -1.94 -0.47 -14.36
C VAL A 5 -0.83 0.55 -14.26
N ASP A 6 -0.40 0.89 -13.04
CA ASP A 6 0.75 1.76 -12.85
C ASP A 6 2.01 1.04 -13.31
N VAL A 7 2.49 1.46 -14.48
CA VAL A 7 3.65 0.87 -15.17
C VAL A 7 4.93 0.94 -14.34
N GLU A 8 5.00 1.82 -13.33
CA GLU A 8 6.15 1.93 -12.41
C GLU A 8 6.17 0.86 -11.32
N MET A 9 5.08 0.12 -11.09
CA MET A 9 5.01 -0.95 -10.08
C MET A 9 5.14 -2.35 -10.69
N VAL A 10 6.03 -2.48 -11.68
CA VAL A 10 6.35 -3.75 -12.34
C VAL A 10 7.65 -4.31 -11.77
N THR A 11 7.65 -5.59 -11.40
CA THR A 11 8.80 -6.28 -10.81
C THR A 11 9.05 -7.63 -11.48
N THR A 12 10.33 -7.99 -11.59
CA THR A 12 10.79 -9.29 -12.10
C THR A 12 11.36 -10.17 -10.98
N GLY A 13 11.26 -9.74 -9.72
CA GLY A 13 11.71 -10.50 -8.56
C GLY A 13 10.81 -11.70 -8.27
N ALA A 14 11.33 -12.66 -7.49
CA ALA A 14 10.52 -13.79 -7.05
C ALA A 14 9.30 -13.31 -6.23
N PRO A 15 8.08 -13.82 -6.47
CA PRO A 15 6.87 -13.34 -5.80
C PRO A 15 6.96 -13.29 -4.28
N SER A 16 7.59 -14.29 -3.67
CA SER A 16 7.80 -14.36 -2.21
C SER A 16 8.73 -13.26 -1.68
N GLU A 17 9.80 -12.95 -2.41
CA GLU A 17 10.75 -11.88 -2.05
C GLU A 17 10.11 -10.51 -2.20
N VAL A 18 9.37 -10.30 -3.28
CA VAL A 18 8.60 -9.07 -3.52
C VAL A 18 7.59 -8.86 -2.39
N MET A 19 6.77 -9.88 -2.08
CA MET A 19 5.78 -9.77 -1.01
C MET A 19 6.41 -9.51 0.36
N LYS A 20 7.59 -10.09 0.63
CA LYS A 20 8.35 -9.79 1.85
C LYS A 20 8.80 -8.32 1.90
N ALA A 21 9.40 -7.82 0.82
CA ALA A 21 9.85 -6.44 0.74
C ALA A 21 8.69 -5.44 0.88
N VAL A 22 7.55 -5.73 0.23
CA VAL A 22 6.30 -4.95 0.33
C VAL A 22 5.81 -4.91 1.77
N ARG A 23 5.77 -6.05 2.46
CA ARG A 23 5.38 -6.11 3.88
C ARG A 23 6.29 -5.24 4.75
N GLU A 24 7.61 -5.32 4.55
CA GLU A 24 8.58 -4.54 5.33
C GLU A 24 8.49 -3.03 5.04
N ALA A 25 8.25 -2.64 3.78
CA ALA A 25 8.02 -1.24 3.41
C ALA A 25 6.75 -0.68 4.05
N LEU A 26 5.63 -1.37 3.89
CA LEU A 26 4.33 -0.95 4.42
C LEU A 26 4.32 -0.95 5.97
N GLY A 27 5.03 -1.90 6.60
CA GLY A 27 5.18 -1.93 8.06
C GLY A 27 6.01 -0.77 8.60
N ARG A 28 7.11 -0.40 7.93
CA ARG A 28 7.90 0.80 8.27
C ARG A 28 7.11 2.09 8.14
N MET A 29 6.16 2.11 7.21
CA MET A 29 5.20 3.18 7.02
C MET A 29 4.11 3.24 8.11
N GLY A 30 4.11 2.37 9.13
CA GLY A 30 3.10 2.40 10.19
C GLY A 30 1.71 1.90 9.77
N LEU A 31 1.65 1.11 8.69
CA LEU A 31 0.41 0.50 8.21
C LEU A 31 0.20 -0.86 8.87
N GLU A 32 -1.02 -1.12 9.34
CA GLU A 32 -1.43 -2.44 9.81
C GLU A 32 -1.70 -3.36 8.62
N LEU A 33 -1.04 -4.52 8.60
CA LEU A 33 -1.06 -5.45 7.49
C LEU A 33 -1.74 -6.76 7.89
N TYR A 34 -2.72 -7.18 7.11
CA TYR A 34 -3.43 -8.45 7.24
C TYR A 34 -3.20 -9.29 5.99
N VAL A 35 -2.75 -10.53 6.16
CA VAL A 35 -2.59 -11.47 5.05
C VAL A 35 -3.97 -12.00 4.64
N GLU A 36 -4.42 -11.65 3.44
CA GLU A 36 -5.66 -12.21 2.87
C GLU A 36 -5.38 -13.43 1.98
N SER A 37 -4.24 -13.45 1.30
CA SER A 37 -3.78 -14.58 0.47
C SER A 37 -2.25 -14.53 0.31
N GLU A 38 -1.65 -15.55 -0.31
CA GLU A 38 -0.20 -15.64 -0.55
C GLU A 38 0.38 -14.38 -1.22
N TYR A 39 -0.36 -13.83 -2.20
CA TYR A 39 0.01 -12.64 -2.97
C TYR A 39 -0.88 -11.43 -2.70
N LYS A 40 -1.56 -11.41 -1.54
CA LYS A 40 -2.51 -10.33 -1.23
C LYS A 40 -2.47 -9.91 0.24
N TYR A 41 -2.26 -8.61 0.43
CA TYR A 41 -2.37 -7.96 1.73
C TYR A 41 -3.51 -6.97 1.76
N ARG A 42 -4.23 -6.97 2.88
CA ARG A 42 -5.10 -5.87 3.27
C ARG A 42 -4.34 -4.97 4.22
N CYS A 43 -4.22 -3.71 3.84
CA CYS A 43 -3.49 -2.68 4.55
C CYS A 43 -4.49 -1.71 5.18
N ILE A 44 -4.26 -1.34 6.42
CA ILE A 44 -5.06 -0.38 7.16
C ILE A 44 -4.12 0.68 7.71
N ARG A 45 -4.34 1.93 7.30
CA ARG A 45 -3.80 3.08 7.99
C ARG A 45 -4.77 3.45 9.12
N PRO A 46 -4.38 3.35 10.40
CA PRO A 46 -5.23 3.83 11.48
C PRO A 46 -5.39 5.36 11.41
N ASN A 47 -6.51 5.86 11.95
CA ASN A 47 -6.67 7.30 12.12
C ASN A 47 -5.65 7.78 13.17
N GLY A 48 -4.95 8.89 12.90
CA GLY A 48 -3.76 9.37 13.63
C GLY A 48 -3.91 9.61 15.14
N LEU A 49 -5.08 9.36 15.73
CA LEU A 49 -5.29 9.41 17.18
C LEU A 49 -4.85 8.14 17.93
N LEU A 50 -4.56 7.00 17.27
CA LEU A 50 -4.36 5.72 17.97
C LEU A 50 -3.04 4.97 17.71
N ALA A 51 -2.18 5.42 16.79
CA ALA A 51 -0.89 4.76 16.56
C ALA A 51 0.21 5.34 17.46
N VAL A 52 0.09 5.11 18.77
CA VAL A 52 1.11 5.45 19.76
C VAL A 52 1.96 4.23 20.11
N ASP A 53 3.05 4.05 19.37
CA ASP A 53 4.26 3.38 19.87
C ASP A 53 5.53 4.06 19.29
N SER A 54 5.78 5.27 19.81
CA SER A 54 7.04 5.85 20.29
C SER A 54 8.38 5.90 19.51
N SER A 55 8.53 5.65 18.20
CA SER A 55 9.81 6.00 17.51
C SER A 55 9.81 6.08 15.97
N SER A 56 8.72 6.52 15.34
CA SER A 56 8.73 6.81 13.90
C SER A 56 7.99 8.11 13.65
N ASP A 57 8.61 9.08 12.96
CA ASP A 57 7.95 10.30 12.49
C ASP A 57 6.66 9.93 11.75
N VAL A 58 5.50 10.20 12.36
CA VAL A 58 4.20 9.90 11.78
C VAL A 58 3.95 10.95 10.69
N LEU A 59 4.32 10.62 9.45
CA LEU A 59 4.20 11.51 8.29
C LEU A 59 2.74 11.81 7.87
N TYR A 60 1.77 11.05 8.38
CA TYR A 60 0.36 11.17 7.98
C TYR A 60 -0.38 12.24 8.75
N GLY A 61 -1.23 12.99 8.04
CA GLY A 61 -2.06 14.04 8.64
C GLY A 61 -1.32 15.29 9.08
N ASP A 62 -0.01 15.40 8.84
CA ASP A 62 0.80 16.57 9.19
C ASP A 62 0.43 17.81 8.35
N ILE A 63 0.02 17.58 7.09
CA ILE A 63 -0.46 18.62 6.18
C ILE A 63 -1.93 18.35 5.82
N PRO A 64 -2.92 18.95 6.53
CA PRO A 64 -4.35 18.67 6.35
C PRO A 64 -4.89 18.94 4.94
N THR A 65 -4.21 19.79 4.17
CA THR A 65 -4.58 20.07 2.77
C THR A 65 -4.23 18.92 1.82
N GLU A 66 -3.24 18.09 2.19
CA GLU A 66 -2.75 16.97 1.40
C GLU A 66 -3.25 15.63 1.94
N ASP A 67 -3.30 15.48 3.27
CA ASP A 67 -3.84 14.31 3.95
C ASP A 67 -4.74 14.72 5.12
N ALA A 68 -6.00 14.31 5.08
CA ALA A 68 -6.96 14.57 6.16
C ALA A 68 -6.67 13.74 7.44
N GLY A 69 -5.76 12.77 7.39
CA GLY A 69 -5.42 11.91 8.52
C GLY A 69 -6.43 10.79 8.82
N ASP A 70 -7.50 10.68 8.02
CA ASP A 70 -8.56 9.68 8.21
C ASP A 70 -8.07 8.23 8.07
N GLU A 71 -8.88 7.27 8.55
CA GLU A 71 -8.63 5.84 8.28
C GLU A 71 -8.68 5.56 6.76
N VAL A 72 -7.64 4.90 6.24
CA VAL A 72 -7.59 4.40 4.87
C VAL A 72 -7.42 2.89 4.90
N ARG A 73 -8.20 2.18 4.08
CA ARG A 73 -8.03 0.74 3.86
C ARG A 73 -7.82 0.49 2.39
N PHE A 74 -6.84 -0.33 2.06
CA PHE A 74 -6.52 -0.69 0.69
C PHE A 74 -5.97 -2.12 0.63
N SER A 75 -6.07 -2.75 -0.53
CA SER A 75 -5.43 -4.03 -0.79
C SER A 75 -4.21 -3.83 -1.68
N VAL A 76 -3.16 -4.59 -1.42
CA VAL A 76 -2.00 -4.73 -2.30
C VAL A 76 -1.97 -6.18 -2.78
N GLU A 77 -1.97 -6.37 -4.09
CA GLU A 77 -2.04 -7.68 -4.73
C GLU A 77 -0.94 -7.80 -5.78
N LEU A 78 -0.21 -8.92 -5.81
CA LEU A 78 0.76 -9.19 -6.85
C LEU A 78 0.10 -10.02 -7.96
N THR A 79 -0.01 -9.45 -9.15
CA THR A 79 -0.62 -10.08 -10.33
C THR A 79 0.46 -10.44 -11.33
N ARG A 80 0.42 -11.67 -11.88
CA ARG A 80 1.32 -12.05 -12.96
C ARG A 80 0.86 -11.41 -14.28
N LEU A 81 1.77 -10.79 -15.03
CA LEU A 81 1.46 -10.23 -16.33
C LEU A 81 1.57 -11.32 -17.41
N ASP A 82 0.45 -11.74 -17.99
CA ASP A 82 0.42 -12.83 -18.99
C ASP A 82 1.20 -12.52 -20.28
N ARG A 83 1.54 -11.25 -20.53
CA ARG A 83 2.28 -10.82 -21.73
C ARG A 83 3.80 -10.79 -21.55
N LEU A 84 4.29 -10.97 -20.33
CA LEU A 84 5.73 -10.89 -20.01
C LEU A 84 6.08 -12.00 -19.01
N GLU A 85 6.79 -13.02 -19.48
CA GLU A 85 7.20 -14.14 -18.62
C GLU A 85 8.10 -13.65 -17.47
N GLY A 86 7.82 -14.14 -16.27
CA GLY A 86 8.56 -13.76 -15.05
C GLY A 86 8.32 -12.32 -14.58
N THR A 87 7.31 -11.63 -15.13
CA THR A 87 7.00 -10.25 -14.76
C THR A 87 5.69 -10.17 -14.00
N TYR A 88 5.69 -9.41 -12.90
CA TYR A 88 4.56 -9.21 -12.01
C TYR A 88 4.24 -7.73 -11.88
N SER A 89 2.96 -7.39 -11.77
CA SER A 89 2.48 -6.06 -11.39
C SER A 89 2.04 -6.07 -9.94
N LEU A 90 2.33 -4.99 -9.23
CA LEU A 90 1.77 -4.74 -7.91
C LEU A 90 0.54 -3.84 -8.04
N ASP A 91 -0.63 -4.40 -7.75
CA ASP A 91 -1.92 -3.75 -7.85
C ASP A 91 -2.35 -3.20 -6.48
N ILE A 92 -2.50 -1.88 -6.38
CA ILE A 92 -3.01 -1.22 -5.17
C ILE A 92 -4.45 -0.77 -5.40
N ARG A 93 -5.36 -1.23 -4.54
CA ARG A 93 -6.79 -0.92 -4.65
C ARG A 93 -7.34 -0.34 -3.35
N ARG A 94 -7.89 0.87 -3.43
CA ARG A 94 -8.65 1.47 -2.33
C ARG A 94 -9.89 0.63 -1.98
N LEU A 95 -10.03 0.29 -0.70
CA LEU A 95 -11.20 -0.37 -0.13
C LEU A 95 -12.07 0.62 0.66
N LYS A 96 -11.45 1.50 1.44
CA LYS A 96 -12.10 2.52 2.27
C LYS A 96 -11.20 3.74 2.44
N GLY A 97 -11.79 4.89 2.77
CA GLY A 97 -11.08 6.14 3.04
C GLY A 97 -11.32 7.19 1.96
N ASN A 98 -11.08 8.45 2.30
CA ASN A 98 -11.25 9.55 1.37
C ASN A 98 -10.17 9.49 0.26
N LEU A 99 -10.40 10.19 -0.87
CA LEU A 99 -9.49 10.15 -2.01
C LEU A 99 -8.12 10.79 -1.71
N ARG A 100 -8.06 11.85 -0.90
CA ARG A 100 -6.82 12.59 -0.58
C ARG A 100 -5.88 11.75 0.28
N SER A 101 -6.40 11.18 1.36
CA SER A 101 -5.66 10.27 2.23
C SER A 101 -5.22 9.00 1.51
N TYR A 102 -6.07 8.44 0.64
CA TYR A 102 -5.63 7.32 -0.22
C TYR A 102 -4.53 7.74 -1.19
N LYS A 103 -4.68 8.90 -1.85
CA LYS A 103 -3.67 9.42 -2.77
C LYS A 103 -2.34 9.64 -2.07
N PHE A 104 -2.34 10.23 -0.88
CA PHE A 104 -1.13 10.44 -0.08
C PHE A 104 -0.42 9.11 0.22
N VAL A 105 -1.16 8.11 0.71
CA VAL A 105 -0.60 6.77 0.98
C VAL A 105 -0.08 6.14 -0.31
N TYR A 106 -0.84 6.22 -1.39
CA TYR A 106 -0.43 5.69 -2.69
C TYR A 106 0.86 6.32 -3.22
N ASP A 107 0.94 7.66 -3.18
CA ASP A 107 2.12 8.42 -3.61
C ASP A 107 3.34 8.16 -2.70
N THR A 108 3.12 7.75 -1.44
CA THR A 108 4.21 7.38 -0.51
C THR A 108 4.68 5.94 -0.70
N VAL A 109 3.81 5.03 -1.17
CA VAL A 109 4.15 3.62 -1.44
C VAL A 109 4.84 3.44 -2.79
N ARG A 110 4.58 4.33 -3.76
CA ARG A 110 5.24 4.39 -5.07
C ARG A 110 6.72 4.75 -4.93
#